data_AF-A0A952EX14-F1
#
_entry.id   AF-A0A952EX14-F1
#
_cell.length_a   1.000
_cell.length_b   1.000
_cell.length_c   1.000
_cell.angle_alpha   90.00
_cell.angle_beta   90.00
_cell.angle_gamma   90.00
#
_symmetry.space_group_name_H-M   'P 1'
#
loop_
_entity.id
_entity.type
_entity.pdbx_description
1 polymer ?
#
loop_
_entity_poly.entity_id
_entity_poly.type
_entity_poly.pdbx_seq_one_letter_code
_entity_poly.pdbx_strand_id
1 'polypeptide(L)'
;MSDIDVARLADWMDSAALPGKGEPLEARFISGGTQNVIYELCRGEERCVLRMPPPGAPPHRDRGILREWRIIEALDGTEVPHTKAVGVCDDPTVLGRPFYLMGFVDGWSPMDQHGKWPEPFGGDFSTRPELSYQLAEGIALLSKVDWQAKGLQDLGRPDGFHERQVDRWIGFLERIKKRELPGLEVATDWLRVHKPLDFIPGLMHGDYQFANVMYHHGAPARLAAIVDWEMGTVGDPKLDLAWM
;
A
#
# COMPACT_ATOMS: atom_id res chain seq x y z
N MET A 1 -9.91 21.15 -9.96
CA MET A 1 -10.03 20.07 -8.95
C MET A 1 -11.02 20.60 -7.93
N SER A 2 -12.12 19.88 -7.67
CA SER A 2 -13.03 20.30 -6.60
C SER A 2 -12.31 20.08 -5.28
N ASP A 3 -12.20 21.11 -4.46
CA ASP A 3 -11.72 20.97 -3.09
C ASP A 3 -12.59 19.96 -2.33
N ILE A 4 -11.95 19.20 -1.43
CA ILE A 4 -12.62 18.25 -0.54
C ILE A 4 -13.54 19.00 0.43
N ASP A 5 -14.72 18.45 0.73
CA ASP A 5 -15.65 19.06 1.70
C ASP A 5 -15.15 18.79 3.13
N VAL A 6 -14.29 19.69 3.61
CA VAL A 6 -13.64 19.60 4.92
C VAL A 6 -14.64 19.64 6.07
N ALA A 7 -15.75 20.38 5.92
CA ALA A 7 -16.77 20.48 6.97
C ALA A 7 -17.47 19.12 7.16
N ARG A 8 -17.92 18.50 6.06
CA ARG A 8 -18.52 17.16 6.11
C ARG A 8 -17.56 16.10 6.63
N LEU A 9 -16.29 16.18 6.23
CA LEU A 9 -15.27 15.26 6.71
C LEU A 9 -15.07 15.41 8.22
N ALA A 10 -14.97 16.64 8.73
CA ALA A 10 -14.83 16.90 10.18
C ALA A 10 -16.04 16.38 10.98
N ASP A 11 -17.26 16.61 10.50
CA ASP A 11 -18.50 16.10 11.14
C ASP A 11 -18.51 14.56 11.20
N TRP A 12 -18.09 13.91 10.12
CA TRP A 12 -17.93 12.45 10.10
C TRP A 12 -16.86 11.99 11.08
N MET A 13 -15.68 12.64 11.11
CA MET A 13 -14.60 12.31 12.05
C MET A 13 -15.07 12.44 13.52
N ASP A 14 -15.87 13.46 13.85
CA ASP A 14 -16.46 13.64 15.19
C ASP A 14 -17.47 12.57 15.56
N SER A 15 -18.29 12.18 14.60
CA SER A 15 -19.30 11.14 14.75
C SER A 15 -18.66 9.76 14.94
N ALA A 16 -17.57 9.50 14.22
CA ALA A 16 -16.75 8.29 14.35
C ALA A 16 -15.80 8.31 15.57
N ALA A 17 -15.84 9.38 16.39
CA ALA A 17 -14.99 9.56 17.57
C ALA A 17 -13.49 9.45 17.27
N LEU A 18 -13.05 9.96 16.11
CA LEU A 18 -11.66 9.98 15.71
C LEU A 18 -10.86 11.06 16.49
N PRO A 19 -9.52 10.95 16.55
CA PRO A 19 -8.68 11.92 17.25
C PRO A 19 -8.88 13.36 16.77
N GLY A 20 -8.65 14.32 17.69
CA GLY A 20 -8.84 15.75 17.42
C GLY A 20 -10.31 16.21 17.42
N LYS A 21 -11.22 15.49 18.10
CA LYS A 21 -12.65 15.80 18.14
C LYS A 21 -12.93 17.26 18.53
N GLY A 22 -13.72 17.95 17.72
CA GLY A 22 -14.08 19.36 17.92
C GLY A 22 -13.01 20.38 17.52
N GLU A 23 -11.80 19.96 17.17
CA GLU A 23 -10.78 20.84 16.61
C GLU A 23 -11.04 21.12 15.11
N PRO A 24 -10.63 22.30 14.61
CA PRO A 24 -10.67 22.61 13.18
C PRO A 24 -9.88 21.59 12.36
N LEU A 25 -10.44 21.20 11.22
CA LEU A 25 -9.80 20.31 10.26
C LEU A 25 -9.21 21.15 9.12
N GLU A 26 -7.94 20.91 8.81
CA GLU A 26 -7.28 21.44 7.62
C GLU A 26 -6.92 20.28 6.69
N ALA A 27 -7.14 20.46 5.39
CA ALA A 27 -6.80 19.47 4.37
C ALA A 27 -5.82 20.06 3.36
N ARG A 28 -4.67 19.42 3.19
CA ARG A 28 -3.63 19.79 2.22
C ARG A 28 -3.47 18.70 1.18
N PHE A 29 -3.68 19.03 -0.08
CA PHE A 29 -3.47 18.09 -1.17
C PHE A 29 -1.99 17.67 -1.25
N ILE A 30 -1.72 16.36 -1.27
CA ILE A 30 -0.38 15.81 -1.47
C ILE A 30 -0.21 15.42 -2.93
N SER A 31 -1.05 14.52 -3.42
CA SER A 31 -0.95 13.94 -4.75
C SER A 31 -2.31 13.48 -5.26
N GLY A 32 -2.41 13.38 -6.59
CA GLY A 32 -3.64 12.99 -7.25
C GLY A 32 -3.41 12.71 -8.73
N GLY A 33 -4.30 11.93 -9.33
CA GLY A 33 -4.22 11.54 -10.73
C GLY A 33 -5.31 10.56 -11.11
N THR A 34 -4.99 9.62 -11.99
CA THR A 34 -5.94 8.58 -12.45
C THR A 34 -6.15 7.46 -11.45
N GLN A 35 -5.27 7.32 -10.44
CA GLN A 35 -5.30 6.22 -9.49
C GLN A 35 -6.05 6.58 -8.20
N ASN A 36 -5.48 7.44 -7.35
CA ASN A 36 -6.06 7.86 -6.07
C ASN A 36 -5.83 9.36 -5.85
N VAL A 37 -6.58 9.94 -4.93
CA VAL A 37 -6.40 11.30 -4.41
C VAL A 37 -5.98 11.19 -2.95
N ILE A 38 -4.92 11.91 -2.59
CA ILE A 38 -4.30 11.84 -1.27
C ILE A 38 -4.24 13.24 -0.66
N TYR A 39 -4.76 13.38 0.55
CA TYR A 39 -4.67 14.61 1.35
C TYR A 39 -3.98 14.34 2.67
N GLU A 40 -3.11 15.23 3.10
CA GLU A 40 -2.75 15.35 4.50
C GLU A 40 -3.88 16.08 5.23
N LEU A 41 -4.24 15.57 6.40
CA LEU A 41 -5.22 16.17 7.28
C LEU A 41 -4.53 16.55 8.60
N CYS A 42 -4.69 17.80 9.01
CA CYS A 42 -4.26 18.31 10.30
C CYS A 42 -5.50 18.66 11.13
N ARG A 43 -5.56 18.15 12.36
CA ARG A 43 -6.69 18.36 13.26
C ARG A 43 -6.20 18.55 14.70
N GLY A 44 -5.99 19.80 15.10
CA GLY A 44 -5.25 20.10 16.34
C GLY A 44 -3.80 19.57 16.21
N GLU A 45 -3.37 18.75 17.17
CA GLU A 45 -2.06 18.09 17.14
C GLU A 45 -2.04 16.79 16.31
N GLU A 46 -3.20 16.32 15.86
CA GLU A 46 -3.35 15.05 15.16
C GLU A 46 -3.09 15.22 13.65
N ARG A 47 -2.31 14.31 13.08
CA ARG A 47 -2.01 14.27 11.64
C ARG A 47 -2.34 12.91 11.07
N CYS A 48 -3.11 12.90 9.99
CA CYS A 48 -3.42 11.69 9.24
C CYS A 48 -3.42 11.96 7.73
N VAL A 49 -3.51 10.89 6.95
CA VAL A 49 -3.54 10.94 5.49
C VAL A 49 -4.83 10.30 5.02
N LEU A 50 -5.60 11.04 4.23
CA LEU A 50 -6.78 10.55 3.54
C LEU A 50 -6.38 9.96 2.20
N ARG A 51 -6.90 8.77 1.89
CA ARG A 51 -6.80 8.15 0.57
C ARG A 51 -8.18 7.78 0.06
N MET A 52 -8.48 8.21 -1.17
CA MET A 52 -9.79 8.08 -1.80
C MET A 52 -9.61 7.88 -3.32
N PRO A 53 -10.54 7.21 -4.03
CA PRO A 53 -10.47 7.15 -5.49
C PRO A 53 -10.71 8.55 -6.11
N PRO A 54 -10.18 8.85 -7.30
CA PRO A 54 -10.44 10.12 -7.95
C PRO A 54 -11.91 10.26 -8.36
N PRO A 55 -12.38 11.50 -8.54
CA PRO A 55 -13.68 11.75 -9.13
C PRO A 55 -13.82 11.04 -10.49
N GLY A 56 -14.91 10.30 -10.68
CA GLY A 56 -15.18 9.57 -11.92
C GLY A 56 -14.45 8.23 -12.05
N ALA A 57 -13.73 7.76 -11.03
CA ALA A 57 -13.16 6.42 -11.05
C ALA A 57 -14.27 5.34 -11.20
N PRO A 58 -14.01 4.21 -11.89
CA PRO A 58 -15.00 3.16 -12.02
C PRO A 58 -15.42 2.54 -10.67
N PRO A 59 -16.65 2.00 -10.52
CA PRO A 59 -17.15 1.48 -9.24
C PRO A 59 -16.29 0.40 -8.56
N HIS A 60 -15.51 -0.37 -9.33
CA HIS A 60 -14.64 -1.39 -8.74
C HIS A 60 -13.49 -0.79 -7.92
N ARG A 61 -13.17 0.50 -8.10
CA ARG A 61 -12.14 1.22 -7.32
C ARG A 61 -12.57 1.43 -5.87
N ASP A 62 -13.86 1.56 -5.61
CA ASP A 62 -14.41 1.70 -4.25
C ASP A 62 -14.09 0.46 -3.41
N ARG A 63 -14.26 -0.73 -4.01
CA ARG A 63 -13.87 -1.99 -3.38
C ARG A 63 -12.36 -2.12 -3.17
N GLY A 64 -11.55 -1.49 -4.03
CA GLY A 64 -10.10 -1.43 -3.86
C GLY A 64 -9.70 -0.69 -2.60
N ILE A 65 -10.27 0.49 -2.36
CA ILE A 65 -10.00 1.30 -1.16
C ILE A 65 -10.39 0.59 0.13
N LEU A 66 -11.56 -0.06 0.16
CA LEU A 66 -11.97 -0.84 1.33
C LEU A 66 -11.09 -2.09 1.54
N ARG A 67 -10.58 -2.68 0.45
CA ARG A 67 -9.63 -3.79 0.52
C ARG A 67 -8.28 -3.34 1.10
N GLU A 68 -7.77 -2.18 0.66
CA GLU A 68 -6.56 -1.57 1.21
C GLU A 68 -6.71 -1.28 2.71
N TRP A 69 -7.83 -0.69 3.13
CA TRP A 69 -8.12 -0.43 4.54
C TRP A 69 -8.02 -1.68 5.40
N ARG A 70 -8.66 -2.79 4.97
CA ARG A 70 -8.63 -4.07 5.72
C ARG A 70 -7.21 -4.56 5.97
N ILE A 71 -6.28 -4.31 5.04
CA ILE A 71 -4.88 -4.68 5.22
C ILE A 71 -4.24 -3.77 6.29
N ILE A 72 -4.42 -2.45 6.19
CA ILE A 72 -3.87 -1.49 7.17
C ILE A 72 -4.38 -1.82 8.58
N GLU A 73 -5.68 -2.04 8.73
CA GLU A 73 -6.31 -2.44 10.00
C GLU A 73 -5.79 -3.78 10.52
N ALA A 74 -5.56 -4.76 9.63
CA ALA A 74 -5.00 -6.05 10.02
C ALA A 74 -3.56 -5.96 10.55
N LEU A 75 -2.78 -4.99 10.07
CA LEU A 75 -1.39 -4.81 10.49
C LEU A 75 -1.26 -4.17 11.88
N ASP A 76 -2.30 -3.47 12.36
CA ASP A 76 -2.31 -2.90 13.72
C ASP A 76 -2.00 -3.98 14.77
N GLY A 77 -1.05 -3.67 15.65
CA GLY A 77 -0.57 -4.59 16.69
C GLY A 77 0.33 -5.72 16.19
N THR A 78 0.82 -5.65 14.95
CA THR A 78 1.89 -6.53 14.44
C THR A 78 3.23 -5.80 14.46
N GLU A 79 4.32 -6.55 14.27
CA GLU A 79 5.68 -6.01 14.15
C GLU A 79 6.00 -5.44 12.76
N VAL A 80 5.11 -5.61 11.78
CA VAL A 80 5.32 -5.07 10.42
C VAL A 80 5.36 -3.55 10.50
N PRO A 81 6.33 -2.83 9.89
CA PRO A 81 6.26 -1.38 9.80
C PRO A 81 5.06 -0.95 8.94
N HIS A 82 4.08 -0.25 9.52
CA HIS A 82 2.85 0.17 8.84
C HIS A 82 2.38 1.54 9.32
N THR A 83 1.48 2.13 8.55
CA THR A 83 0.73 3.32 8.99
C THR A 83 -0.35 2.90 9.99
N LYS A 84 -0.60 3.69 11.04
CA LYS A 84 -1.71 3.45 11.96
C LYS A 84 -3.04 3.43 11.22
N ALA A 85 -3.93 2.48 11.53
CA ALA A 85 -5.31 2.53 11.05
C ALA A 85 -6.10 3.61 11.82
N VAL A 86 -6.50 4.71 11.15
CA VAL A 86 -7.21 5.82 11.83
C VAL A 86 -8.72 5.69 11.68
N GLY A 87 -9.22 5.42 10.48
CA GLY A 87 -10.65 5.17 10.27
C GLY A 87 -11.01 4.94 8.81
N VAL A 88 -12.20 4.39 8.55
CA VAL A 88 -12.73 4.16 7.20
C VAL A 88 -14.17 4.63 7.09
N CYS A 89 -14.50 5.25 5.96
CA CYS A 89 -15.86 5.61 5.60
C CYS A 89 -16.24 4.90 4.31
N ASP A 90 -17.26 4.05 4.36
CA ASP A 90 -17.85 3.43 3.17
C ASP A 90 -19.11 4.15 2.67
N ASP A 91 -19.61 5.12 3.43
CA ASP A 91 -20.77 5.94 3.05
C ASP A 91 -20.37 7.01 2.00
N PRO A 92 -20.82 6.88 0.74
CA PRO A 92 -20.51 7.85 -0.30
C PRO A 92 -21.21 9.19 -0.09
N THR A 93 -22.13 9.35 0.86
CA THR A 93 -22.79 10.64 1.11
C THR A 93 -21.88 11.65 1.79
N VAL A 94 -20.78 11.20 2.42
CA VAL A 94 -19.81 12.07 3.10
C VAL A 94 -18.94 12.81 2.08
N LEU A 95 -18.19 12.09 1.24
CA LEU A 95 -17.26 12.67 0.24
C LEU A 95 -17.50 12.23 -1.21
N GLY A 96 -18.63 11.57 -1.49
CA GLY A 96 -18.99 11.07 -2.82
C GLY A 96 -18.50 9.64 -3.10
N ARG A 97 -17.50 9.15 -2.37
CA ARG A 97 -16.88 7.81 -2.52
C ARG A 97 -16.34 7.32 -1.18
N PRO A 98 -16.13 6.00 -1.01
CA PRO A 98 -15.40 5.46 0.13
C PRO A 98 -13.99 6.01 0.23
N PHE A 99 -13.51 6.17 1.45
CA PHE A 99 -12.16 6.61 1.75
C PHE A 99 -11.70 6.02 3.08
N TYR A 100 -10.40 6.02 3.31
CA TYR A 100 -9.85 5.72 4.63
C TYR A 100 -8.83 6.77 5.05
N LEU A 101 -8.63 6.86 6.36
CA LEU A 101 -7.63 7.66 7.03
C LEU A 101 -6.58 6.72 7.62
N MET A 102 -5.32 6.97 7.31
CA MET A 102 -4.18 6.29 7.90
C MET A 102 -3.28 7.29 8.63
N GLY A 103 -2.46 6.82 9.56
CA GLY A 103 -1.54 7.67 10.31
C GLY A 103 -0.56 8.39 9.38
N PHE A 104 -0.26 9.65 9.68
CA PHE A 104 0.81 10.36 9.01
C PHE A 104 2.16 9.75 9.42
N VAL A 105 2.99 9.40 8.43
CA VAL A 105 4.34 8.89 8.68
C VAL A 105 5.34 10.01 8.45
N ASP A 106 5.99 10.45 9.53
CA ASP A 106 7.15 11.32 9.43
C ASP A 106 8.40 10.50 9.05
N GLY A 107 8.66 10.47 7.75
CA GLY A 107 9.75 9.71 7.16
C GLY A 107 10.05 10.16 5.74
N TRP A 108 10.92 9.41 5.06
CA TRP A 108 11.35 9.71 3.70
C TRP A 108 11.37 8.45 2.83
N SER A 109 11.21 8.62 1.52
CA SER A 109 11.33 7.54 0.53
C SER A 109 12.64 7.67 -0.25
N PRO A 110 13.39 6.59 -0.49
CA PRO A 110 14.57 6.61 -1.35
C PRO A 110 14.29 6.99 -2.81
N MET A 111 13.03 6.86 -3.24
CA MET A 111 12.56 7.19 -4.58
C MET A 111 11.91 8.57 -4.69
N ASP A 112 12.02 9.40 -3.64
CA ASP A 112 11.50 10.77 -3.68
C ASP A 112 12.16 11.59 -4.81
N GLN A 113 11.35 12.37 -5.52
CA GLN A 113 11.69 13.05 -6.78
C GLN A 113 12.69 14.20 -6.60
N HIS A 114 13.01 14.56 -5.36
CA HIS A 114 14.01 15.57 -5.01
C HIS A 114 15.45 15.07 -5.13
N GLY A 115 15.66 13.76 -5.33
CA GLY A 115 16.94 13.16 -5.77
C GLY A 115 18.10 13.24 -4.77
N LYS A 116 17.86 13.71 -3.54
CA LYS A 116 18.86 13.79 -2.47
C LYS A 116 18.39 12.98 -1.27
N TRP A 117 19.13 11.92 -0.95
CA TRP A 117 18.90 11.17 0.28
C TRP A 117 19.33 12.01 1.48
N PRO A 118 18.56 12.00 2.59
CA PRO A 118 18.93 12.74 3.80
C PRO A 118 20.20 12.17 4.42
N GLU A 119 20.88 12.96 5.24
CA GLU A 119 22.00 12.46 6.03
C GLU A 119 21.54 11.43 7.07
N PRO A 120 22.34 10.38 7.35
CA PRO A 120 23.69 10.14 6.79
C PRO A 120 23.70 9.42 5.44
N PHE A 121 22.56 8.97 4.92
CA PHE A 121 22.50 8.13 3.71
C PHE A 121 22.93 8.85 2.42
N GLY A 122 22.75 10.17 2.39
CA GLY A 122 23.23 11.06 1.33
C GLY A 122 24.75 11.16 1.28
N GLY A 123 25.40 11.38 2.43
CA GLY A 123 26.84 11.64 2.54
C GLY A 123 27.72 10.42 2.82
N ASP A 124 27.18 9.38 3.44
CA ASP A 124 27.91 8.16 3.79
C ASP A 124 27.28 6.91 3.15
N PHE A 125 27.88 6.46 2.05
CA PHE A 125 27.42 5.28 1.32
C PHE A 125 27.52 3.97 2.13
N SER A 126 28.33 3.92 3.18
CA SER A 126 28.48 2.72 4.01
C SER A 126 27.24 2.42 4.85
N THR A 127 26.35 3.42 5.03
CA THR A 127 25.06 3.27 5.74
C THR A 127 23.94 2.70 4.86
N ARG A 128 24.10 2.73 3.54
CA ARG A 128 23.03 2.33 2.58
C ARG A 128 22.68 0.84 2.59
N PRO A 129 23.61 -0.11 2.80
CA PRO A 129 23.26 -1.51 2.94
C PRO A 129 22.20 -1.78 4.02
N GLU A 130 22.18 -0.98 5.10
CA GLU A 130 21.18 -1.12 6.17
C GLU A 130 19.75 -0.86 5.67
N LEU A 131 19.56 0.05 4.70
CA LEU A 131 18.25 0.29 4.08
C LEU A 131 17.75 -0.98 3.39
N SER A 132 18.60 -1.66 2.61
CA SER A 132 18.25 -2.91 1.95
C SER A 132 17.95 -4.04 2.93
N TYR A 133 18.67 -4.12 4.05
CA TYR A 133 18.38 -5.11 5.09
C TYR A 133 17.04 -4.84 5.78
N GLN A 134 16.72 -3.57 6.05
CA GLN A 134 15.42 -3.18 6.57
C GLN A 134 14.29 -3.49 5.59
N LEU A 135 14.50 -3.28 4.28
CA LEU A 135 13.56 -3.71 3.24
C LEU A 135 13.33 -5.23 3.28
N ALA A 136 14.39 -6.03 3.33
CA ALA A 136 14.25 -7.49 3.44
C ALA A 136 13.57 -7.93 4.75
N GLU A 137 13.85 -7.24 5.86
CA GLU A 137 13.20 -7.50 7.15
C GLU A 137 11.71 -7.15 7.12
N GLY A 138 11.33 -6.05 6.48
CA GLY A 138 9.93 -5.64 6.33
C GLY A 138 9.07 -6.71 5.65
N ILE A 139 9.55 -7.28 4.53
CA ILE A 139 8.81 -8.35 3.86
C ILE A 139 8.84 -9.67 4.63
N ALA A 140 9.94 -9.96 5.35
CA ALA A 140 10.00 -11.11 6.23
C ALA A 140 8.98 -11.01 7.39
N LEU A 141 8.81 -9.82 7.97
CA LEU A 141 7.78 -9.57 8.98
C LEU A 141 6.37 -9.68 8.40
N LEU A 142 6.13 -9.13 7.21
CA LEU A 142 4.83 -9.23 6.54
C LEU A 142 4.42 -10.68 6.30
N SER A 143 5.35 -11.52 5.85
CA SER A 143 5.11 -12.94 5.60
C SER A 143 4.70 -13.74 6.84
N LYS A 144 4.97 -13.23 8.05
CA LYS A 144 4.65 -13.87 9.34
C LYS A 144 3.28 -13.47 9.88
N VAL A 145 2.60 -12.51 9.27
CA VAL A 145 1.27 -12.07 9.73
C VAL A 145 0.28 -13.23 9.59
N ASP A 146 -0.38 -13.58 10.71
CA ASP A 146 -1.51 -14.50 10.70
C ASP A 146 -2.73 -13.81 10.08
N TRP A 147 -2.74 -13.76 8.75
CA TRP A 147 -3.77 -13.12 7.95
C TRP A 147 -5.16 -13.72 8.17
N GLN A 148 -5.25 -14.99 8.58
CA GLN A 148 -6.53 -15.63 8.90
C GLN A 148 -7.08 -15.12 10.23
N ALA A 149 -6.25 -15.08 11.28
CA ALA A 149 -6.64 -14.49 12.56
C ALA A 149 -6.95 -12.99 12.45
N LYS A 150 -6.34 -12.30 11.49
CA LYS A 150 -6.62 -10.90 11.15
C LYS A 150 -7.83 -10.70 10.23
N GLY A 151 -8.60 -11.74 9.94
CA GLY A 151 -9.85 -11.62 9.18
C GLY A 151 -9.67 -11.36 7.69
N LEU A 152 -8.53 -11.75 7.09
CA LEU A 152 -8.21 -11.55 5.67
C LEU A 152 -8.43 -12.83 4.82
N GLN A 153 -9.22 -13.79 5.30
CA GLN A 153 -9.44 -15.08 4.63
C GLN A 153 -9.89 -14.99 3.16
N ASP A 154 -10.63 -13.93 2.81
CA ASP A 154 -11.22 -13.65 1.51
C ASP A 154 -10.45 -12.59 0.71
N LEU A 155 -9.30 -12.12 1.22
CA LEU A 155 -8.48 -11.11 0.54
C LEU A 155 -7.83 -11.68 -0.73
N GLY A 156 -7.44 -12.96 -0.72
CA GLY A 156 -6.81 -13.64 -1.83
C GLY A 156 -7.38 -15.04 -2.06
N ARG A 157 -6.81 -15.77 -3.01
CA ARG A 157 -7.14 -17.18 -3.26
C ARG A 157 -5.86 -18.01 -3.35
N PRO A 158 -5.38 -18.55 -2.22
CA PRO A 158 -4.14 -19.34 -2.18
C PRO A 158 -4.22 -20.65 -2.98
N ASP A 159 -5.38 -21.32 -2.97
CA ASP A 159 -5.56 -22.57 -3.70
C ASP A 159 -5.28 -22.37 -5.18
N GLY A 160 -4.32 -23.10 -5.74
CA GLY A 160 -3.89 -22.96 -7.14
C GLY A 160 -3.33 -21.57 -7.48
N PHE A 161 -2.73 -20.88 -6.52
CA PHE A 161 -2.20 -19.52 -6.71
C PHE A 161 -1.22 -19.45 -7.88
N HIS A 162 -0.18 -20.29 -7.91
CA HIS A 162 0.81 -20.34 -8.99
C HIS A 162 0.19 -20.71 -10.34
N GLU A 163 -0.84 -21.53 -10.33
CA GLU A 163 -1.40 -22.13 -11.55
C GLU A 163 -2.08 -21.09 -12.42
N ARG A 164 -2.51 -19.98 -11.80
CA ARG A 164 -3.21 -18.90 -12.46
C ARG A 164 -2.32 -17.70 -12.79
N GLN A 165 -1.11 -17.60 -12.24
CA GLN A 165 -0.33 -16.35 -12.35
C GLN A 165 0.03 -16.04 -13.80
N VAL A 166 0.59 -17.01 -14.53
CA VAL A 166 1.01 -16.80 -15.93
C VAL A 166 -0.17 -16.39 -16.79
N ASP A 167 -1.28 -17.14 -16.73
CA ASP A 167 -2.44 -16.86 -17.58
C ASP A 167 -3.14 -15.55 -17.19
N ARG A 168 -3.14 -15.18 -15.90
CA ARG A 168 -3.64 -13.87 -15.44
C ARG A 168 -2.84 -12.72 -16.08
N TRP A 169 -1.51 -12.79 -16.03
CA TRP A 169 -0.65 -11.72 -16.56
C TRP A 169 -0.68 -11.67 -18.09
N ILE A 170 -0.77 -12.82 -18.76
CA ILE A 170 -0.96 -12.87 -20.22
C ILE A 170 -2.32 -12.31 -20.61
N GLY A 171 -3.40 -12.65 -19.91
CA GLY A 171 -4.70 -12.03 -20.15
C GLY A 171 -4.72 -10.51 -19.89
N PHE A 172 -3.90 -9.99 -18.99
CA PHE A 172 -3.70 -8.55 -18.84
C PHE A 172 -2.93 -7.97 -20.04
N LEU A 173 -1.80 -8.57 -20.40
CA LEU A 173 -0.97 -8.14 -21.53
C LEU A 173 -1.77 -8.09 -22.83
N GLU A 174 -2.54 -9.11 -23.16
CA GLU A 174 -3.35 -9.17 -24.39
C GLU A 174 -4.35 -8.01 -24.51
N ARG A 175 -4.84 -7.45 -23.40
CA ARG A 175 -5.73 -6.26 -23.41
C ARG A 175 -5.00 -4.95 -23.69
N ILE A 176 -3.70 -4.89 -23.43
CA ILE A 176 -2.89 -3.67 -23.55
C ILE A 176 -1.81 -3.76 -24.64
N LYS A 177 -1.62 -4.94 -25.23
CA LYS A 177 -0.59 -5.25 -26.21
C LYS A 177 -0.75 -4.38 -27.45
N LYS A 178 0.32 -3.68 -27.82
CA LYS A 178 0.38 -2.83 -29.03
C LYS A 178 1.33 -3.37 -30.10
N ARG A 179 2.13 -4.39 -29.76
CA ARG A 179 3.11 -5.01 -30.64
C ARG A 179 3.37 -6.44 -30.21
N GLU A 180 3.93 -7.22 -31.13
CA GLU A 180 4.48 -8.53 -30.79
C GLU A 180 5.73 -8.41 -29.92
N LEU A 181 5.89 -9.39 -29.02
CA LEU A 181 6.99 -9.51 -28.08
C LEU A 181 7.72 -10.84 -28.35
N PRO A 182 8.76 -10.84 -29.20
CA PRO A 182 9.53 -12.04 -29.48
C PRO A 182 10.03 -12.68 -28.17
N GLY A 183 9.83 -13.99 -28.04
CA GLY A 183 10.24 -14.77 -26.86
C GLY A 183 9.22 -14.85 -25.72
N LEU A 184 8.09 -14.13 -25.80
CA LEU A 184 7.06 -14.18 -24.76
C LEU A 184 6.48 -15.60 -24.58
N GLU A 185 6.17 -16.29 -25.68
CA GLU A 185 5.66 -17.67 -25.64
C GLU A 185 6.67 -18.60 -24.95
N VAL A 186 7.96 -18.51 -25.32
CA VAL A 186 9.05 -19.29 -24.70
C VAL A 186 9.10 -19.05 -23.19
N ALA A 187 9.07 -17.79 -22.75
CA ALA A 187 9.13 -17.45 -21.32
C ALA A 187 7.88 -17.95 -20.56
N THR A 188 6.69 -17.79 -21.15
CA THR A 188 5.42 -18.15 -20.50
C THR A 188 5.23 -19.66 -20.41
N ASP A 189 5.61 -20.41 -21.44
CA ASP A 189 5.59 -21.87 -21.40
C ASP A 189 6.60 -22.41 -20.39
N TRP A 190 7.79 -21.82 -20.31
CA TRP A 190 8.75 -22.17 -19.27
C TRP A 190 8.16 -21.94 -17.87
N LEU A 191 7.55 -20.77 -17.62
CA LEU A 191 6.93 -20.45 -16.33
C LEU A 191 5.73 -21.36 -16.00
N ARG A 192 4.93 -21.78 -16.98
CA ARG A 192 3.81 -22.72 -16.78
C ARG A 192 4.28 -24.10 -16.32
N VAL A 193 5.45 -24.53 -16.77
CA VAL A 193 6.03 -25.85 -16.47
C VAL A 193 6.86 -25.82 -15.18
N HIS A 194 7.54 -24.72 -14.88
CA HIS A 194 8.48 -24.59 -13.75
C HIS A 194 7.91 -23.80 -12.57
N LYS A 195 6.63 -24.04 -12.26
CA LYS A 195 5.96 -23.38 -11.12
C LYS A 195 6.52 -23.93 -9.80
N PRO A 196 6.58 -23.12 -8.72
CA PRO A 196 6.91 -23.64 -7.40
C PRO A 196 5.92 -24.74 -7.00
N LEU A 197 6.46 -25.87 -6.52
CA LEU A 197 5.68 -27.06 -6.16
C LEU A 197 4.81 -26.83 -4.91
N ASP A 198 5.30 -26.01 -3.98
CA ASP A 198 4.63 -25.67 -2.74
C ASP A 198 4.95 -24.24 -2.27
N PHE A 199 4.08 -23.74 -1.41
CA PHE A 199 4.29 -22.50 -0.68
C PHE A 199 3.41 -22.46 0.56
N ILE A 200 3.78 -21.60 1.50
CA ILE A 200 2.97 -21.27 2.67
C ILE A 200 2.23 -19.97 2.35
N PRO A 201 0.89 -19.97 2.28
CA PRO A 201 0.14 -18.76 2.01
C PRO A 201 0.36 -17.70 3.09
N GLY A 202 0.68 -16.48 2.65
CA GLY A 202 0.84 -15.33 3.53
C GLY A 202 0.34 -14.05 2.89
N LEU A 203 0.28 -13.00 3.70
CA LEU A 203 -0.02 -11.66 3.23
C LEU A 203 1.12 -11.17 2.33
N MET A 204 0.75 -10.59 1.20
CA MET A 204 1.63 -10.02 0.19
C MET A 204 1.27 -8.56 -0.06
N HIS A 205 2.28 -7.74 -0.32
CA HIS A 205 2.16 -6.38 -0.81
C HIS A 205 1.82 -6.35 -2.31
N GLY A 206 2.49 -7.19 -3.12
CA GLY A 206 2.32 -7.26 -4.57
C GLY A 206 3.15 -6.24 -5.37
N ASP A 207 3.55 -5.12 -4.76
CA ASP A 207 4.48 -4.13 -5.33
C ASP A 207 5.60 -3.73 -4.35
N TYR A 208 6.25 -4.71 -3.73
CA TYR A 208 7.16 -4.43 -2.62
C TYR A 208 8.52 -3.89 -3.10
N GLN A 209 8.71 -2.57 -3.11
CA GLN A 209 9.93 -1.92 -3.59
C GLN A 209 10.22 -0.60 -2.85
N PHE A 210 11.40 -0.01 -3.07
CA PHE A 210 11.82 1.25 -2.43
C PHE A 210 10.85 2.43 -2.62
N ALA A 211 10.06 2.43 -3.70
CA ALA A 211 9.04 3.46 -3.93
C ALA A 211 7.84 3.36 -2.96
N ASN A 212 7.58 2.17 -2.43
CA ASN A 212 6.42 1.83 -1.62
C ASN A 212 6.76 1.56 -0.15
N VAL A 213 7.89 2.10 0.30
CA VAL A 213 8.29 2.11 1.70
C VAL A 213 8.78 3.48 2.12
N MET A 214 8.64 3.77 3.41
CA MET A 214 9.18 4.95 4.06
C MET A 214 10.15 4.53 5.14
N TYR A 215 11.22 5.30 5.31
CA TYR A 215 12.20 5.15 6.38
C TYR A 215 12.09 6.28 7.39
N HIS A 216 12.44 5.98 8.63
CA HIS A 216 12.72 7.03 9.60
C HIS A 216 13.93 7.85 9.17
N HIS A 217 13.98 9.11 9.62
CA HIS A 217 15.15 9.97 9.44
C HIS A 217 16.32 9.50 10.31
N GLY A 218 17.55 9.72 9.84
CA GLY A 218 18.78 9.40 10.58
C GLY A 218 19.16 7.92 10.58
N ALA A 219 20.21 7.59 11.34
CA ALA A 219 20.76 6.23 11.48
C ALA A 219 20.60 5.67 12.91
N PRO A 220 20.54 4.34 13.11
CA PRO A 220 20.60 3.30 12.06
C PRO A 220 19.34 3.30 11.18
N ALA A 221 19.45 2.74 9.97
CA ALA A 221 18.29 2.64 9.08
C ALA A 221 17.16 1.87 9.75
N ARG A 222 15.94 2.40 9.69
CA ARG A 222 14.72 1.74 10.17
C ARG A 222 13.56 2.02 9.24
N LEU A 223 12.86 0.98 8.82
CA LEU A 223 11.60 1.15 8.10
C LEU A 223 10.56 1.81 9.02
N ALA A 224 9.93 2.87 8.54
CA ALA A 224 8.83 3.54 9.21
C ALA A 224 7.48 2.94 8.81
N ALA A 225 7.29 2.66 7.51
CA ALA A 225 6.05 2.06 7.01
C ALA A 225 6.22 1.42 5.63
N ILE A 226 5.49 0.34 5.41
CA ILE A 226 5.11 -0.17 4.08
C ILE A 226 3.81 0.53 3.67
N VAL A 227 3.79 1.11 2.46
CA VAL A 227 2.69 1.94 1.96
C VAL A 227 2.25 1.50 0.58
N ASP A 228 1.05 1.93 0.16
CA ASP A 228 0.45 1.61 -1.15
C ASP A 228 0.01 0.14 -1.33
N TRP A 229 -1.03 -0.24 -0.60
CA TRP A 229 -1.56 -1.60 -0.56
C TRP A 229 -2.50 -1.96 -1.73
N GLU A 230 -2.51 -1.21 -2.82
CA GLU A 230 -3.49 -1.41 -3.91
C GLU A 230 -3.42 -2.80 -4.56
N MET A 231 -2.24 -3.42 -4.54
CA MET A 231 -2.00 -4.78 -5.04
C MET A 231 -1.99 -5.84 -3.94
N GLY A 232 -2.21 -5.44 -2.68
CA GLY A 232 -2.12 -6.30 -1.51
C GLY A 232 -3.08 -7.48 -1.59
N THR A 233 -2.59 -8.68 -1.29
CA THR A 233 -3.34 -9.94 -1.44
C THR A 233 -2.81 -11.02 -0.51
N VAL A 234 -3.51 -12.15 -0.41
CA VAL A 234 -2.93 -13.39 0.11
C VAL A 234 -2.46 -14.27 -1.05
N GLY A 235 -1.23 -14.75 -0.98
CA GLY A 235 -0.57 -15.55 -2.00
C GLY A 235 0.75 -16.14 -1.50
N ASP A 236 1.74 -16.32 -2.38
CA ASP A 236 3.09 -16.75 -1.99
C ASP A 236 3.98 -15.54 -1.63
N PRO A 237 4.34 -15.33 -0.35
CA PRO A 237 5.20 -14.22 0.07
C PRO A 237 6.58 -14.23 -0.60
N LYS A 238 7.04 -15.37 -1.13
CA LYS A 238 8.29 -15.45 -1.88
C LYS A 238 8.27 -14.61 -3.16
N LEU A 239 7.10 -14.31 -3.73
CA LEU A 239 7.01 -13.42 -4.89
C LEU A 239 7.36 -11.98 -4.56
N ASP A 240 6.95 -11.46 -3.38
CA ASP A 240 7.36 -10.12 -2.96
C ASP A 240 8.86 -10.07 -2.65
N LEU A 241 9.42 -11.13 -2.06
CA LEU A 241 10.87 -11.23 -1.85
C LEU A 241 11.64 -11.21 -3.18
N ALA A 242 11.09 -11.83 -4.23
CA ALA A 242 11.70 -11.83 -5.56
C ALA A 242 11.47 -10.53 -6.35
N TRP A 243 10.47 -9.73 -5.97
CA TRP A 243 10.14 -8.44 -6.58
C TRP A 243 11.00 -7.30 -6.06
N MET A 244 11.36 -7.36 -4.76
CA MET A 244 12.22 -6.41 -4.05
C MET A 244 13.55 -6.14 -4.77
#